data_AF-A0A7V9B6X8-F1
#
_entry.id   AF-A0A7V9B6X8-F1
#
_cell.length_a   1.000
_cell.length_b   1.000
_cell.length_c   1.000
_cell.angle_alpha   90.00
_cell.angle_beta   90.00
_cell.angle_gamma   90.00
#
_symmetry.space_group_name_H-M   'P 1'
#
loop_
_entity.id
_entity.type
_entity.pdbx_description
1 polymer ?
#
loop_
_entity_poly.entity_id
_entity_poly.type
_entity_poly.pdbx_seq_one_letter_code
_entity_poly.pdbx_strand_id
1 'polypeptide(L)'
;DLAQRAHQQALHFGAHFVHTLAATELRTEGSMRVVTLANGSEIRSRAVVLATGVDYRRLGIAELERLVGAGVFYGAATAEARALAGEDAFVVGAGNSAGQAALHLARYAAKVVMLVRGDSLAESMSDYLIHQIHVNSKIQVRLDTELVGGVGTHRLEALVLNDRLSSVTTTEPASALFVLIGAEPRTAWLQGVICRDENGFLLSCRDLAPAYEPLMSEWVLRRPPYPGETSMPGVFAIGDVRHGSVKRVASAAGEGSIAIRFVHQYLAETETKDGVEQHPVRGATIESQSPELCSIFA
;
A
#
# COMPACT_ATOMS: atom_id res chain seq x y z
N ASP A 1 -8.86 13.65 -10.84
CA ASP A 1 -9.77 14.56 -10.10
C ASP A 1 -9.60 14.45 -8.57
N LEU A 2 -9.93 13.32 -7.94
CA LEU A 2 -9.88 13.19 -6.46
C LEU A 2 -8.53 13.60 -5.82
N ALA A 3 -7.41 13.06 -6.31
CA ALA A 3 -6.09 13.37 -5.77
C ALA A 3 -5.71 14.86 -5.92
N GLN A 4 -6.10 15.48 -7.03
CA GLN A 4 -5.85 16.90 -7.28
C GLN A 4 -6.63 17.77 -6.30
N ARG A 5 -7.90 17.44 -6.03
CA ARG A 5 -8.71 18.15 -5.04
C ARG A 5 -8.16 18.00 -3.63
N ALA A 6 -7.72 16.79 -3.26
CA ALA A 6 -7.08 16.56 -1.96
C ALA A 6 -5.80 17.37 -1.80
N HIS A 7 -4.97 17.44 -2.83
CA HIS A 7 -3.76 18.26 -2.85
C HIS A 7 -4.08 19.76 -2.70
N GLN A 8 -5.06 20.27 -3.46
CA GLN A 8 -5.50 21.67 -3.35
C GLN A 8 -6.05 22.00 -1.95
N GLN A 9 -6.81 21.09 -1.35
CA GLN A 9 -7.32 21.26 0.01
C GLN A 9 -6.18 21.34 1.02
N ALA A 10 -5.19 20.45 0.94
CA ALA A 10 -4.04 20.47 1.84
C ALA A 10 -3.24 21.78 1.72
N LEU A 11 -3.00 22.26 0.50
CA LEU A 11 -2.38 23.57 0.26
C LEU A 11 -3.19 24.72 0.87
N HIS A 12 -4.52 24.68 0.75
CA HIS A 12 -5.39 25.71 1.32
C HIS A 12 -5.27 25.81 2.85
N PHE A 13 -4.97 24.71 3.53
CA PHE A 13 -4.74 24.66 4.98
C PHE A 13 -3.26 24.81 5.38
N GLY A 14 -2.39 25.23 4.45
CA GLY A 14 -0.99 25.56 4.76
C GLY A 14 -0.02 24.37 4.76
N ALA A 15 -0.40 23.23 4.19
CA ALA A 15 0.54 22.12 4.02
C ALA A 15 1.64 22.49 3.02
N HIS A 16 2.89 22.17 3.38
CA HIS A 16 4.04 22.34 2.48
C HIS A 16 4.38 21.00 1.82
N PHE A 17 4.59 21.03 0.51
CA PHE A 17 4.95 19.85 -0.28
C PHE A 17 6.39 19.93 -0.76
N VAL A 18 7.14 18.86 -0.51
CA VAL A 18 8.46 18.64 -1.10
C VAL A 18 8.29 17.63 -2.23
N HIS A 19 8.49 18.08 -3.46
CA HIS A 19 8.30 17.24 -4.64
C HIS A 19 9.60 16.58 -5.08
N THR A 20 9.50 15.42 -5.72
CA THR A 20 10.60 14.72 -6.42
C THR A 20 11.79 14.30 -5.55
N LEU A 21 11.63 14.28 -4.23
CA LEU A 21 12.65 13.82 -3.29
C LEU A 21 12.08 12.67 -2.46
N ALA A 22 12.65 11.48 -2.64
CA ALA A 22 12.30 10.32 -1.83
C ALA A 22 12.94 10.42 -0.44
N ALA A 23 12.22 10.01 0.60
CA ALA A 23 12.80 9.70 1.89
C ALA A 23 13.65 8.43 1.78
N THR A 24 14.86 8.45 2.34
CA THR A 24 15.84 7.34 2.26
C THR A 24 16.27 6.81 3.61
N GLU A 25 16.06 7.57 4.68
CA GLU A 25 16.40 7.16 6.04
C GLU A 25 15.47 7.85 7.04
N LEU A 26 15.13 7.15 8.13
CA LEU A 26 14.45 7.70 9.29
C LEU A 26 15.27 7.37 10.53
N ARG A 27 15.51 8.37 11.37
CA ARG A 27 16.19 8.16 12.65
C ARG A 27 15.62 9.06 13.75
N THR A 28 15.97 8.72 14.99
CA THR A 28 15.64 9.53 16.17
C THR A 28 16.87 10.32 16.63
N GLU A 29 16.70 11.62 16.86
CA GLU A 29 17.69 12.49 17.50
C GLU A 29 17.04 13.24 18.66
N GLY A 30 17.22 12.73 19.88
CA GLY A 30 16.53 13.26 21.07
C GLY A 30 15.00 13.17 20.92
N SER A 31 14.32 14.31 21.08
CA SER A 31 12.86 14.40 20.88
C SER A 31 12.44 14.54 19.41
N MET A 32 13.41 14.64 18.48
CA MET A 32 13.14 14.83 17.06
C MET A 32 13.19 13.51 16.28
N ARG A 33 12.47 13.49 15.18
CA ARG A 33 12.51 12.49 14.10
C ARG A 33 13.13 13.17 12.89
N VAL A 34 14.17 12.55 12.34
CA VAL A 34 14.92 13.10 11.22
C VAL A 34 14.74 12.20 10.02
N VAL A 35 14.28 12.78 8.92
CA VAL A 35 14.10 12.11 7.63
C VAL A 35 15.17 12.61 6.68
N THR A 36 16.05 11.73 6.24
CA THR A 36 17.03 12.02 5.19
C THR A 36 16.36 11.86 3.83
N LEU A 37 16.55 12.82 2.94
CA LEU A 37 16.07 12.81 1.56
C LEU A 37 17.15 12.32 0.59
N ALA A 38 16.74 11.87 -0.59
CA ALA A 38 17.64 11.33 -1.62
C ALA A 38 18.76 12.27 -2.08
N ASN A 39 18.63 13.58 -1.86
CA ASN A 39 19.67 14.57 -2.17
C ASN A 39 20.63 14.85 -0.98
N GLY A 40 20.49 14.11 0.12
CA GLY A 40 21.28 14.26 1.35
C GLY A 40 20.78 15.36 2.31
N SER A 41 19.73 16.11 1.94
CA SER A 41 19.11 17.08 2.87
C SER A 41 18.25 16.38 3.93
N GLU A 42 18.02 17.05 5.06
CA GLU A 42 17.29 16.49 6.19
C GLU A 42 16.08 17.33 6.57
N ILE A 43 14.98 16.66 6.88
CA ILE A 43 13.78 17.26 7.48
C ILE A 43 13.72 16.80 8.94
N ARG A 44 13.61 17.76 9.86
CA ARG A 44 13.47 17.52 11.30
C ARG A 44 12.04 17.82 11.72
N SER A 45 11.38 16.86 12.37
CA SER A 45 10.04 17.03 12.91
C SER A 45 9.91 16.36 14.27
N ARG A 46 8.90 16.74 15.06
CA ARG A 46 8.59 16.06 16.33
C ARG A 46 7.78 14.78 16.11
N ALA A 47 7.02 14.71 15.03
CA ALA A 47 6.25 13.54 14.63
C ALA A 47 6.33 13.31 13.12
N VAL A 48 6.19 12.05 12.69
CA VAL A 48 6.21 11.64 11.28
C VAL A 48 5.00 10.77 11.00
N VAL A 49 4.35 10.97 9.86
CA VAL A 49 3.27 10.09 9.37
C VAL A 49 3.73 9.45 8.07
N LEU A 50 3.89 8.13 8.09
CA LEU A 50 4.28 7.29 6.96
C LEU A 50 3.02 6.93 6.16
N ALA A 51 2.88 7.55 4.99
CA ALA A 51 1.79 7.34 4.06
C ALA A 51 2.29 6.89 2.67
N THR A 52 3.38 6.11 2.63
CA THR A 52 4.12 5.81 1.39
C THR A 52 3.43 4.80 0.47
N GLY A 53 2.30 4.25 0.90
CA GLY A 53 1.47 3.34 0.10
C GLY A 53 2.20 2.06 -0.31
N VAL A 54 1.81 1.53 -1.46
CA VAL A 54 2.32 0.28 -2.05
C VAL A 54 2.52 0.44 -3.56
N ASP A 55 3.38 -0.40 -4.11
CA ASP A 55 3.43 -0.68 -5.54
C ASP A 55 2.78 -2.03 -5.82
N TYR A 56 1.97 -2.12 -6.88
CA TYR A 56 1.43 -3.41 -7.30
C TYR A 56 2.54 -4.24 -7.95
N ARG A 57 2.64 -5.51 -7.54
CA ARG A 57 3.60 -6.45 -8.11
C ARG A 57 3.33 -6.59 -9.61
N ARG A 58 4.38 -6.44 -10.42
CA ARG A 58 4.33 -6.53 -11.88
C ARG A 58 4.67 -7.94 -12.35
N LEU A 59 4.14 -8.33 -13.50
CA LEU A 59 4.47 -9.62 -14.13
C LEU A 59 5.87 -9.63 -14.75
N GLY A 60 6.42 -8.47 -15.11
CA GLY A 60 7.72 -8.37 -15.78
C GLY A 60 7.70 -8.79 -17.26
N ILE A 61 6.52 -8.98 -17.85
CA ILE A 61 6.33 -9.39 -19.24
C ILE A 61 6.19 -8.13 -20.11
N ALA A 62 7.26 -7.78 -20.82
CA ALA A 62 7.37 -6.51 -21.55
C ALA A 62 6.21 -6.26 -22.53
N GLU A 63 5.68 -7.31 -23.16
CA GLU A 63 4.55 -7.27 -24.07
C GLU A 63 3.27 -6.81 -23.39
N LEU A 64 3.01 -7.30 -22.17
CA LEU A 64 1.83 -6.94 -21.39
C LEU A 64 1.97 -5.58 -20.72
N GLU A 65 3.19 -5.22 -20.31
CA GLU A 65 3.48 -3.92 -19.70
C GLU A 65 3.15 -2.75 -20.64
N ARG A 66 3.36 -2.93 -21.95
CA ARG A 66 2.97 -1.94 -22.98
C ARG A 66 1.45 -1.79 -23.16
N LEU A 67 0.67 -2.78 -22.71
CA LEU A 67 -0.78 -2.83 -22.88
C LEU A 67 -1.54 -2.44 -21.59
N VAL A 68 -0.84 -1.89 -20.59
CA VAL A 68 -1.47 -1.42 -19.35
C VAL A 68 -2.42 -0.26 -19.64
N GLY A 69 -3.67 -0.40 -19.19
CA GLY A 69 -4.78 0.50 -19.52
C GLY A 69 -5.43 0.22 -20.87
N ALA A 70 -4.85 -0.67 -21.69
CA ALA A 70 -5.35 -1.09 -23.00
C ALA A 70 -5.65 -2.60 -23.01
N GLY A 71 -6.43 -3.06 -22.03
CA GLY A 71 -6.77 -4.47 -21.85
C GLY A 71 -5.96 -5.19 -20.77
N VAL A 72 -4.88 -4.60 -20.24
CA VAL A 72 -4.17 -5.10 -19.05
C VAL A 72 -4.38 -4.15 -17.87
N PHE A 73 -4.83 -4.67 -16.73
CA PHE A 73 -5.20 -3.88 -15.55
C PHE A 73 -4.62 -4.46 -14.27
N TYR A 74 -4.05 -3.60 -13.42
CA TYR A 74 -3.53 -3.96 -12.09
C TYR A 74 -4.55 -3.60 -11.00
N GLY A 75 -5.78 -4.12 -11.17
CA GLY A 75 -6.94 -3.84 -10.33
C GLY A 75 -8.23 -3.98 -11.11
N ALA A 76 -9.32 -4.40 -10.45
CA ALA A 76 -10.63 -4.55 -11.07
C ALA A 76 -11.56 -3.39 -10.65
N ALA A 77 -11.38 -2.24 -11.28
CA ALA A 77 -12.27 -1.10 -11.06
C ALA A 77 -13.59 -1.28 -11.85
N THR A 78 -14.64 -0.59 -11.36
CA THR A 78 -16.02 -0.78 -11.84
C THR A 78 -16.22 -0.36 -13.30
N ALA A 79 -15.41 0.58 -13.79
CA ALA A 79 -15.54 1.10 -15.15
C ALA A 79 -15.10 0.04 -16.17
N GLU A 80 -13.96 -0.59 -15.93
CA GLU A 80 -13.39 -1.67 -16.73
C GLU A 80 -14.30 -2.89 -16.71
N ALA A 81 -14.86 -3.25 -15.55
CA ALA A 81 -15.77 -4.38 -15.44
C ALA A 81 -17.01 -4.25 -16.34
N ARG A 82 -17.59 -3.04 -16.45
CA ARG A 82 -18.75 -2.78 -17.33
C ARG A 82 -18.41 -2.87 -18.82
N ALA A 83 -17.17 -2.56 -19.20
CA ALA A 83 -16.72 -2.63 -20.58
C ALA A 83 -16.56 -4.07 -21.09
N LEU A 84 -16.62 -5.07 -20.20
CA LEU A 84 -16.49 -6.50 -20.53
C LEU A 84 -17.82 -7.19 -20.83
N ALA A 85 -18.91 -6.44 -21.01
CA ALA A 85 -20.20 -7.03 -21.32
C ALA A 85 -20.11 -7.89 -22.60
N GLY A 86 -20.30 -9.20 -22.45
CA GLY A 86 -20.20 -10.16 -23.56
C GLY A 86 -18.77 -10.66 -23.89
N GLU A 87 -17.76 -10.19 -23.17
CA GLU A 87 -16.35 -10.55 -23.39
C GLU A 87 -15.85 -11.55 -22.33
N ASP A 88 -14.75 -12.24 -22.66
CA ASP A 88 -14.00 -13.09 -21.74
C ASP A 88 -12.94 -12.26 -20.98
N ALA A 89 -12.87 -12.47 -19.67
CA ALA A 89 -11.93 -11.78 -18.79
C ALA A 89 -10.98 -12.77 -18.12
N PHE A 90 -9.69 -12.45 -18.06
CA PHE A 90 -8.69 -13.26 -17.36
C PHE A 90 -8.26 -12.58 -16.07
N VAL A 91 -8.10 -13.36 -15.00
CA VAL A 91 -7.64 -12.90 -13.69
C VAL A 91 -6.42 -13.71 -13.29
N VAL A 92 -5.27 -13.06 -13.09
CA VAL A 92 -4.07 -13.73 -12.58
C VAL A 92 -3.97 -13.48 -11.09
N GLY A 93 -3.98 -14.56 -10.30
CA GLY A 93 -3.83 -14.49 -8.85
C GLY A 93 -4.73 -15.48 -8.10
N ALA A 94 -4.30 -15.84 -6.89
CA ALA A 94 -4.97 -16.84 -6.05
C ALA A 94 -5.45 -16.29 -4.70
N GLY A 95 -5.13 -15.04 -4.35
CA GLY A 95 -5.52 -14.47 -3.06
C GLY A 95 -6.94 -13.90 -3.05
N ASN A 96 -7.41 -13.48 -1.86
CA ASN A 96 -8.74 -12.89 -1.67
C ASN A 96 -9.08 -11.75 -2.65
N SER A 97 -8.11 -10.89 -2.98
CA SER A 97 -8.32 -9.81 -3.97
C SER A 97 -8.67 -10.36 -5.36
N ALA A 98 -7.96 -11.39 -5.81
CA ALA A 98 -8.22 -12.03 -7.10
C ALA A 98 -9.61 -12.70 -7.12
N GLY A 99 -10.00 -13.39 -6.05
CA GLY A 99 -11.33 -14.00 -5.94
C GLY A 99 -12.47 -12.98 -5.93
N GLN A 100 -12.31 -11.87 -5.18
CA GLN A 100 -13.28 -10.78 -5.18
C GLN A 100 -13.39 -10.11 -6.55
N ALA A 101 -12.27 -9.91 -7.24
CA ALA A 101 -12.25 -9.39 -8.61
C ALA A 101 -12.97 -10.34 -9.57
N ALA A 102 -12.72 -11.65 -9.50
CA ALA A 102 -13.37 -12.63 -10.36
C ALA A 102 -14.90 -12.62 -10.18
N LEU A 103 -15.39 -12.60 -8.93
CA LEU A 103 -16.82 -12.49 -8.63
C LEU A 103 -17.42 -11.16 -9.07
N HIS A 104 -16.66 -10.06 -9.00
CA HIS A 104 -17.09 -8.76 -9.51
C HIS A 104 -17.25 -8.78 -11.03
N LEU A 105 -16.24 -9.28 -11.74
CA LEU A 105 -16.19 -9.35 -13.20
C LEU A 105 -17.25 -10.29 -13.76
N ALA A 106 -17.52 -11.43 -13.10
CA ALA A 106 -18.53 -12.41 -13.53
C ALA A 106 -19.96 -11.84 -13.61
N ARG A 107 -20.23 -10.71 -12.93
CA ARG A 107 -21.51 -10.01 -13.06
C ARG A 107 -21.72 -9.37 -14.43
N TYR A 108 -20.64 -9.09 -15.17
CA TYR A 108 -20.66 -8.36 -16.44
C TYR A 108 -20.11 -9.21 -17.60
N ALA A 109 -18.99 -9.90 -17.39
CA ALA A 109 -18.33 -10.72 -18.39
C ALA A 109 -19.21 -11.91 -18.83
N ALA A 110 -18.94 -12.40 -20.04
CA ALA A 110 -19.48 -13.67 -20.51
C ALA A 110 -18.87 -14.82 -19.70
N LYS A 111 -17.55 -14.77 -19.53
CA LYS A 111 -16.75 -15.75 -18.77
C LYS A 111 -15.60 -15.05 -18.06
N VAL A 112 -15.21 -15.58 -16.90
CA VAL A 112 -14.01 -15.18 -16.18
C VAL A 112 -13.11 -16.41 -16.01
N VAL A 113 -11.85 -16.31 -16.42
CA VAL A 113 -10.84 -17.36 -16.26
C VAL A 113 -9.81 -16.91 -15.24
N MET A 114 -9.77 -17.59 -14.09
CA MET A 114 -8.72 -17.39 -13.09
C MET A 114 -7.51 -18.26 -13.43
N LEU A 115 -6.35 -17.63 -13.59
CA LEU A 115 -5.06 -18.26 -13.84
C LEU A 115 -4.27 -18.29 -12.53
N VAL A 116 -3.97 -19.50 -12.06
CA VAL A 116 -3.35 -19.77 -10.77
C VAL A 116 -2.13 -20.64 -10.99
N ARG A 117 -0.96 -20.18 -10.50
CA ARG A 117 0.30 -20.92 -10.63
C ARG A 117 0.40 -22.14 -9.70
N GLY A 118 -0.31 -22.11 -8.58
CA GLY A 118 -0.38 -23.21 -7.62
C GLY A 118 -1.43 -24.25 -8.02
N ASP A 119 -1.46 -25.33 -7.26
CA ASP A 119 -2.38 -26.47 -7.40
C ASP A 119 -3.70 -26.25 -6.64
N SER A 120 -3.86 -25.12 -5.94
CA SER A 120 -5.05 -24.81 -5.15
C SER A 120 -5.25 -23.30 -4.93
N LEU A 121 -6.50 -22.92 -4.63
CA LEU A 121 -6.83 -21.58 -4.11
C LEU A 121 -6.73 -21.52 -2.57
N ALA A 122 -6.76 -22.68 -1.89
CA ALA A 122 -6.91 -22.79 -0.44
C ALA A 122 -5.70 -22.28 0.36
N GLU A 123 -4.55 -22.12 -0.28
CA GLU A 123 -3.35 -21.59 0.39
C GLU A 123 -3.51 -20.12 0.82
N SER A 124 -4.23 -19.31 0.02
CA SER A 124 -4.27 -17.85 0.23
C SER A 124 -5.67 -17.22 0.11
N MET A 125 -6.67 -17.97 -0.35
CA MET A 125 -8.05 -17.52 -0.44
C MET A 125 -8.89 -18.10 0.68
N SER A 126 -9.79 -17.27 1.24
CA SER A 126 -10.80 -17.74 2.20
C SER A 126 -11.75 -18.79 1.61
N ASP A 127 -12.12 -19.78 2.42
CA ASP A 127 -13.06 -20.85 2.05
C ASP A 127 -14.39 -20.31 1.50
N TYR A 128 -14.90 -19.22 2.09
CA TYR A 128 -16.10 -18.55 1.60
C TYR A 128 -15.96 -18.12 0.14
N LEU A 129 -14.87 -17.45 -0.23
CA LEU A 129 -14.66 -16.99 -1.61
C LEU A 129 -14.43 -18.17 -2.56
N ILE A 130 -13.69 -19.19 -2.11
CA ILE A 130 -13.51 -20.43 -2.87
C ILE A 130 -14.87 -21.04 -3.20
N HIS A 131 -15.76 -21.18 -2.22
CA HIS A 131 -17.11 -21.68 -2.43
C HIS A 131 -17.89 -20.81 -3.41
N GLN A 132 -17.87 -19.48 -3.25
CA GLN A 132 -18.57 -18.56 -4.16
C GLN A 132 -18.07 -18.67 -5.61
N ILE A 133 -16.77 -18.90 -5.82
CA ILE A 133 -16.19 -19.12 -7.14
C ILE A 133 -16.67 -20.45 -7.74
N HIS A 134 -16.64 -21.53 -6.97
CA HIS A 134 -17.03 -22.87 -7.44
C HIS A 134 -18.50 -22.95 -7.87
N VAL A 135 -19.40 -22.25 -7.17
CA VAL A 135 -20.83 -22.25 -7.52
C VAL A 135 -21.17 -21.32 -8.70
N ASN A 136 -20.22 -20.50 -9.16
CA ASN A 136 -20.46 -19.55 -10.23
C ASN A 136 -20.08 -20.14 -11.60
N SER A 137 -21.08 -20.46 -12.43
CA SER A 137 -20.88 -21.09 -13.74
C SER A 137 -20.11 -20.25 -14.76
N LYS A 138 -19.97 -18.94 -14.54
CA LYS A 138 -19.18 -18.06 -15.40
C LYS A 138 -17.70 -18.06 -15.06
N ILE A 139 -17.31 -18.56 -13.88
CA ILE A 139 -15.93 -18.56 -13.42
C ILE A 139 -15.30 -19.93 -13.66
N GLN A 140 -14.19 -19.96 -14.39
CA GLN A 140 -13.35 -21.12 -14.54
C GLN A 140 -12.02 -20.88 -13.83
N VAL A 141 -11.59 -21.82 -13.00
CA VAL A 141 -10.25 -21.79 -12.38
C VAL A 141 -9.34 -22.73 -13.16
N ARG A 142 -8.17 -22.22 -13.56
CA ARG A 142 -7.08 -22.98 -14.17
C ARG A 142 -5.88 -22.94 -13.22
N LEU A 143 -5.70 -24.06 -12.54
CA LEU A 143 -4.57 -24.33 -11.66
C LEU A 143 -3.34 -24.67 -12.50
N ASP A 144 -2.17 -24.66 -11.85
CA ASP A 144 -0.88 -24.96 -12.49
C ASP A 144 -0.63 -24.20 -13.80
N THR A 145 -1.24 -23.02 -13.96
CA THR A 145 -1.20 -22.24 -15.19
C THR A 145 -0.49 -20.92 -14.96
N GLU A 146 0.58 -20.71 -15.72
CA GLU A 146 1.40 -19.51 -15.67
C GLU A 146 1.17 -18.64 -16.90
N LEU A 147 0.94 -17.35 -16.68
CA LEU A 147 0.94 -16.37 -17.75
C LEU A 147 2.38 -16.02 -18.10
N VAL A 148 2.80 -16.30 -19.34
CA VAL A 148 4.19 -16.13 -19.79
C VAL A 148 4.34 -15.09 -20.91
N GLY A 149 3.24 -14.61 -21.49
CA GLY A 149 3.29 -13.64 -22.58
C GLY A 149 1.91 -13.05 -22.92
N GLY A 150 1.91 -12.09 -23.84
CA GLY A 150 0.69 -11.51 -24.39
C GLY A 150 0.90 -11.04 -25.82
N VAL A 151 -0.19 -10.98 -26.57
CA VAL A 151 -0.22 -10.51 -27.96
C VAL A 151 -1.20 -9.35 -28.05
N GLY A 152 -0.79 -8.29 -28.75
CA GLY A 152 -1.59 -7.10 -28.96
C GLY A 152 -0.75 -5.91 -29.41
N THR A 153 -1.28 -5.12 -30.34
CA THR A 153 -0.58 -3.91 -30.82
C THR A 153 -1.07 -2.66 -30.10
N HIS A 154 -2.39 -2.41 -30.15
CA HIS A 154 -3.01 -1.24 -29.52
C HIS A 154 -3.82 -1.60 -28.27
N ARG A 155 -4.23 -2.87 -28.17
CA ARG A 155 -4.94 -3.45 -27.04
C ARG A 155 -4.58 -4.93 -26.94
N LEU A 156 -4.88 -5.54 -25.79
CA LEU A 156 -4.77 -6.98 -25.62
C LEU A 156 -5.68 -7.73 -26.61
N GLU A 157 -5.11 -8.74 -27.27
CA GLU A 157 -5.78 -9.61 -28.23
C GLU A 157 -5.68 -11.09 -27.83
N ALA A 158 -4.55 -11.51 -27.25
CA ALA A 158 -4.37 -12.87 -26.75
C ALA A 158 -3.37 -12.94 -25.57
N LEU A 159 -3.46 -14.03 -24.81
CA LEU A 159 -2.52 -14.37 -23.74
C LEU A 159 -1.76 -15.64 -24.11
N VAL A 160 -0.49 -15.70 -23.70
CA VAL A 160 0.36 -16.88 -23.83
C VAL A 160 0.46 -17.54 -22.47
N LEU A 161 -0.08 -18.75 -22.35
CA LEU A 161 -0.22 -19.49 -21.11
C LEU A 161 0.66 -20.73 -21.16
N ASN A 162 1.35 -21.02 -20.05
CA ASN A 162 2.12 -22.23 -19.88
C ASN A 162 1.50 -23.09 -18.78
N ASP A 163 1.10 -24.31 -19.13
CA ASP A 163 0.73 -25.33 -18.17
C ASP A 163 2.00 -25.89 -17.52
N ARG A 164 2.12 -25.77 -16.21
CA ARG A 164 3.33 -26.09 -15.45
C ARG A 164 3.53 -27.59 -15.25
N LEU A 165 2.48 -28.40 -15.40
CA LEU A 165 2.57 -29.86 -15.26
C LEU A 165 3.05 -30.51 -16.56
N SER A 166 2.50 -30.06 -17.69
CA SER A 166 2.80 -30.59 -19.02
C SER A 166 3.90 -29.82 -19.76
N SER A 167 4.23 -28.61 -19.30
CA SER A 167 5.11 -27.65 -20.00
C SER A 167 4.61 -27.27 -21.40
N VAL A 168 3.31 -27.43 -21.67
CA VAL A 168 2.68 -27.03 -22.92
C VAL A 168 2.35 -25.55 -22.85
N THR A 169 2.81 -24.81 -23.84
CA THR A 169 2.48 -23.39 -24.02
C THR A 169 1.39 -23.22 -25.07
N THR A 170 0.30 -22.52 -24.73
CA THR A 170 -0.81 -22.20 -25.62
C THR A 170 -0.99 -20.69 -25.77
N THR A 171 -1.57 -20.26 -26.88
CA THR A 171 -2.00 -18.86 -27.08
C THR A 171 -3.50 -18.84 -27.22
N GLU A 172 -4.17 -18.04 -26.40
CA GLU A 172 -5.63 -18.00 -26.31
C GLU A 172 -6.16 -16.56 -26.46
N PRO A 173 -7.25 -16.35 -27.21
CA PRO A 173 -7.87 -15.02 -27.32
C PRO A 173 -8.23 -14.45 -25.96
N ALA A 174 -7.95 -13.17 -25.75
CA ALA A 174 -8.22 -12.48 -24.50
C ALA A 174 -8.48 -11.00 -24.74
N SER A 175 -9.65 -10.52 -24.30
CA SER A 175 -10.02 -9.11 -24.41
C SER A 175 -9.58 -8.28 -23.21
N ALA A 176 -9.39 -8.93 -22.04
CA ALA A 176 -8.89 -8.27 -20.84
C ALA A 176 -8.17 -9.21 -19.88
N LEU A 177 -7.15 -8.67 -19.22
CA LEU A 177 -6.34 -9.29 -18.20
C LEU A 177 -6.32 -8.41 -16.95
N PHE A 178 -6.67 -9.01 -15.81
CA PHE A 178 -6.61 -8.40 -14.48
C PHE A 178 -5.53 -9.08 -13.66
N VAL A 179 -4.51 -8.35 -13.26
CA VAL A 179 -3.36 -8.87 -12.51
C VAL A 179 -3.53 -8.53 -11.03
N LEU A 180 -3.74 -9.55 -10.20
CA LEU A 180 -3.96 -9.45 -8.76
C LEU A 180 -3.00 -10.37 -7.99
N ILE A 181 -1.70 -10.17 -8.19
CA ILE A 181 -0.61 -11.00 -7.64
C ILE A 181 0.03 -10.41 -6.37
N GLY A 182 -0.61 -9.40 -5.77
CA GLY A 182 -0.19 -8.75 -4.54
C GLY A 182 0.41 -7.37 -4.76
N ALA A 183 0.80 -6.74 -3.66
CA ALA A 183 1.41 -5.42 -3.61
C ALA A 183 2.60 -5.44 -2.66
N GLU A 184 3.57 -4.58 -2.92
CA GLU A 184 4.79 -4.41 -2.14
C GLU A 184 4.80 -3.02 -1.50
N PRO A 185 4.90 -2.92 -0.17
CA PRO A 185 4.93 -1.63 0.52
C PRO A 185 6.26 -0.92 0.32
N ARG A 186 6.22 0.41 0.19
CA ARG A 186 7.42 1.24 0.01
C ARG A 186 8.14 1.50 1.33
N THR A 187 8.67 0.43 1.93
CA THR A 187 9.20 0.40 3.32
C THR A 187 10.62 -0.15 3.41
N ALA A 188 11.28 -0.43 2.28
CA ALA A 188 12.65 -0.95 2.25
C ALA A 188 13.63 -0.06 3.04
N TRP A 189 13.51 1.26 2.87
CA TRP A 189 14.31 2.29 3.56
C TRP A 189 14.08 2.40 5.07
N LEU A 190 13.06 1.70 5.61
CA LEU A 190 12.73 1.64 7.04
C LEU A 190 13.21 0.34 7.71
N GLN A 191 13.93 -0.50 6.97
CA GLN A 191 14.46 -1.76 7.49
C GLN A 191 15.34 -1.55 8.71
N GLY A 192 15.08 -2.32 9.76
CA GLY A 192 15.84 -2.24 11.02
C GLY A 192 15.48 -1.03 11.89
N VAL A 193 14.63 -0.12 11.41
CA VAL A 193 14.22 1.10 12.12
C VAL A 193 12.76 1.01 12.58
N ILE A 194 11.87 0.50 11.72
CA ILE A 194 10.45 0.30 12.01
C ILE A 194 10.09 -1.17 11.85
N CYS A 195 9.30 -1.70 12.79
CA CYS A 195 8.80 -3.08 12.72
C CYS A 195 7.92 -3.30 11.48
N ARG A 196 8.18 -4.40 10.78
CA ARG A 196 7.48 -4.82 9.56
C ARG A 196 7.03 -6.27 9.69
N ASP A 197 5.93 -6.63 9.05
CA ASP A 197 5.58 -8.04 8.87
C ASP A 197 6.50 -8.72 7.83
N GLU A 198 6.32 -10.03 7.64
CA GLU A 198 7.08 -10.84 6.69
C GLU A 198 6.93 -10.38 5.23
N ASN A 199 5.88 -9.63 4.93
CA ASN A 199 5.61 -9.07 3.60
C ASN A 199 6.08 -7.61 3.47
N GLY A 200 6.73 -7.06 4.49
CA GLY A 200 7.29 -5.72 4.53
C GLY A 200 6.31 -4.61 4.97
N PHE A 201 5.07 -4.91 5.33
CA PHE A 201 4.10 -3.90 5.75
C PHE A 201 4.39 -3.39 7.16
N LEU A 202 4.17 -2.10 7.41
CA LEU A 202 4.45 -1.49 8.71
C LEU A 202 3.48 -2.01 9.78
N LEU A 203 4.03 -2.48 10.90
CA LEU A 203 3.26 -2.84 12.08
C LEU A 203 2.95 -1.60 12.92
N SER A 204 1.79 -1.57 13.55
CA SER A 204 1.34 -0.44 14.37
C SER A 204 0.39 -0.85 15.47
N CYS A 205 0.33 -0.07 16.55
CA CYS A 205 -0.65 -0.24 17.63
C CYS A 205 -0.67 -1.69 18.15
N ARG A 206 -1.85 -2.33 18.17
CA ARG A 206 -2.03 -3.72 18.61
C ARG A 206 -1.27 -4.76 17.78
N ASP A 207 -0.92 -4.44 16.53
CA ASP A 207 -0.24 -5.36 15.63
C ASP A 207 1.25 -5.53 15.99
N LEU A 208 1.74 -4.76 16.98
CA LEU A 208 3.09 -4.90 17.55
C LEU A 208 3.21 -6.01 18.61
N ALA A 209 2.09 -6.57 19.09
CA ALA A 209 2.03 -7.20 20.42
C ALA A 209 2.31 -8.71 20.55
N PRO A 210 2.64 -9.50 19.50
CA PRO A 210 3.22 -10.84 19.79
C PRO A 210 4.49 -11.22 19.01
N ALA A 211 4.88 -10.48 17.96
CA ALA A 211 5.93 -10.96 17.05
C ALA A 211 7.35 -10.43 17.34
N TYR A 212 7.52 -9.31 18.06
CA TYR A 212 8.84 -8.67 18.19
C TYR A 212 9.03 -7.95 19.54
N GLU A 213 9.18 -8.73 20.61
CA GLU A 213 9.67 -8.29 21.92
C GLU A 213 10.97 -7.44 21.90
N PRO A 214 11.96 -7.66 21.01
CA PRO A 214 13.22 -6.90 21.06
C PRO A 214 13.05 -5.41 20.74
N LEU A 215 12.26 -5.02 19.73
CA LEU A 215 12.02 -3.60 19.39
C LEU A 215 10.93 -2.98 20.28
N MET A 216 9.97 -3.78 20.75
CA MET A 216 9.04 -3.37 21.81
C MET A 216 9.75 -3.14 23.15
N SER A 217 10.89 -3.81 23.40
CA SER A 217 11.71 -3.56 24.59
C SER A 217 12.36 -2.17 24.59
N GLU A 218 12.47 -1.54 23.42
CA GLU A 218 12.90 -0.15 23.23
C GLU A 218 11.75 0.84 23.34
N TRP A 219 10.53 0.39 23.62
CA TRP A 219 9.39 1.28 23.80
C TRP A 219 9.52 2.10 25.08
N VAL A 220 9.99 3.34 24.94
CA VAL A 220 10.35 4.22 26.07
C VAL A 220 9.16 4.92 26.75
N LEU A 221 7.95 4.81 26.21
CA LEU A 221 6.77 5.52 26.75
C LEU A 221 5.96 4.66 27.72
N ARG A 222 5.46 5.29 28.79
CA ARG A 222 4.64 4.64 29.85
C ARG A 222 3.21 4.26 29.41
N ARG A 223 2.94 4.31 28.12
CA ARG A 223 1.64 3.99 27.51
C ARG A 223 1.86 3.04 26.34
N PRO A 224 0.87 2.24 25.95
CA PRO A 224 0.95 1.50 24.69
C PRO A 224 0.99 2.47 23.48
N PRO A 225 1.45 2.00 22.30
CA PRO A 225 1.38 2.76 21.06
C PRO A 225 -0.06 3.17 20.71
N TYR A 226 -0.25 4.41 20.26
CA TYR A 226 -1.54 4.90 19.80
C TYR A 226 -2.00 4.18 18.52
N PRO A 227 -3.30 4.25 18.16
CA PRO A 227 -3.76 3.80 16.85
C PRO A 227 -2.96 4.44 15.72
N GLY A 228 -2.38 3.57 14.88
CA GLY A 228 -1.48 3.97 13.79
C GLY A 228 -0.03 4.23 14.21
N GLU A 229 0.29 4.33 15.50
CA GLU A 229 1.68 4.52 15.95
C GLU A 229 2.49 3.24 15.78
N THR A 230 3.68 3.38 15.22
CA THR A 230 4.59 2.28 14.86
C THR A 230 5.44 1.85 16.07
N SER A 231 6.46 1.03 15.86
CA SER A 231 7.45 0.69 16.89
C SER A 231 8.32 1.87 17.33
N MET A 232 8.34 2.97 16.58
CA MET A 232 9.05 4.20 16.96
C MET A 232 8.05 5.25 17.48
N PRO A 233 8.13 5.68 18.75
CA PRO A 233 7.24 6.70 19.30
C PRO A 233 7.22 7.98 18.45
N GLY A 234 6.05 8.56 18.24
CA GLY A 234 5.89 9.75 17.38
C GLY A 234 5.94 9.48 15.88
N VAL A 235 6.13 8.23 15.45
CA VAL A 235 6.04 7.81 14.05
C VAL A 235 4.79 6.98 13.86
N PHE A 236 3.92 7.43 12.96
CA PHE A 236 2.63 6.81 12.66
C PHE A 236 2.65 6.26 11.23
N ALA A 237 1.88 5.20 10.96
CA ALA A 237 1.68 4.63 9.63
C ALA A 237 0.19 4.63 9.29
N ILE A 238 -0.15 5.05 8.06
CA ILE A 238 -1.53 5.12 7.58
C ILE A 238 -1.68 4.56 6.17
N GLY A 239 -2.87 4.04 5.88
CA GLY A 239 -3.22 3.58 4.54
C GLY A 239 -2.45 2.33 4.14
N ASP A 240 -2.22 2.17 2.84
CA ASP A 240 -1.82 0.89 2.26
C ASP A 240 -0.43 0.42 2.66
N VAL A 241 0.42 1.28 3.24
CA VAL A 241 1.73 0.85 3.75
C VAL A 241 1.62 0.00 5.02
N ARG A 242 0.49 0.08 5.72
CA ARG A 242 0.26 -0.55 7.02
C ARG A 242 -0.22 -2.00 6.89
N HIS A 243 0.21 -2.83 7.83
CA HIS A 243 -0.29 -4.20 7.99
C HIS A 243 -1.81 -4.19 8.24
N GLY A 244 -2.53 -5.13 7.63
CA GLY A 244 -3.98 -5.27 7.82
C GLY A 244 -4.83 -4.07 7.36
N SER A 245 -4.28 -3.12 6.60
CA SER A 245 -5.06 -2.02 6.02
C SER A 245 -6.08 -2.54 5.00
N VAL A 246 -7.22 -1.86 4.85
CA VAL A 246 -8.31 -2.27 3.93
C VAL A 246 -7.97 -2.09 2.44
N LYS A 247 -6.85 -1.42 2.10
CA LYS A 247 -6.41 -1.12 0.73
C LYS A 247 -7.47 -0.36 -0.10
N ARG A 248 -8.05 0.69 0.51
CA ARG A 248 -9.13 1.51 -0.06
C ARG A 248 -8.87 2.98 0.21
N VAL A 249 -9.10 3.82 -0.81
CA VAL A 249 -8.89 5.28 -0.72
C VAL A 249 -9.66 5.91 0.46
N ALA A 250 -10.93 5.57 0.64
CA ALA A 250 -11.73 6.12 1.74
C ALA A 250 -11.22 5.68 3.12
N SER A 251 -10.77 4.42 3.25
CA SER A 251 -10.18 3.91 4.48
C SER A 251 -8.86 4.61 4.78
N ALA A 252 -7.98 4.77 3.78
CA ALA A 252 -6.70 5.45 3.94
C ALA A 252 -6.88 6.92 4.35
N ALA A 253 -7.83 7.63 3.74
CA ALA A 253 -8.16 9.00 4.13
C ALA A 253 -8.69 9.08 5.58
N GLY A 254 -9.55 8.14 5.97
CA GLY A 254 -10.07 8.02 7.34
C GLY A 254 -8.97 7.71 8.36
N GLU A 255 -8.07 6.77 8.05
CA GLU A 255 -6.89 6.46 8.87
C GLU A 255 -6.00 7.69 9.07
N GLY A 256 -5.80 8.50 8.03
CA GLY A 256 -5.09 9.78 8.12
C GLY A 256 -5.71 10.74 9.13
N SER A 257 -7.02 10.96 9.06
CA SER A 257 -7.74 11.81 10.02
C SER A 257 -7.58 11.32 11.47
N ILE A 258 -7.72 10.01 11.69
CA ILE A 258 -7.57 9.41 13.02
C ILE A 258 -6.13 9.53 13.53
N ALA A 259 -5.13 9.28 12.69
CA ALA A 259 -3.73 9.37 13.07
C ALA A 259 -3.34 10.79 13.50
N ILE A 260 -3.81 11.83 12.79
CA ILE A 260 -3.50 13.23 13.15
C ILE A 260 -4.02 13.59 14.54
N ARG A 261 -5.18 13.07 14.97
CA ARG A 261 -5.65 13.25 16.35
C ARG A 261 -4.63 12.69 17.36
N PHE A 262 -4.08 11.51 17.11
CA PHE A 262 -3.10 10.90 18.00
C PHE A 262 -1.71 11.52 17.90
N VAL A 263 -1.36 12.10 16.75
CA VAL A 263 -0.18 12.97 16.62
C VAL A 263 -0.30 14.15 17.59
N HIS A 264 -1.44 14.86 17.61
CA HIS A 264 -1.64 15.96 18.56
C HIS A 264 -1.54 15.50 20.01
N GLN A 265 -2.10 14.34 20.35
CA GLN A 265 -2.01 13.78 21.70
C GLN A 265 -0.55 13.46 22.09
N TYR A 266 0.21 12.84 21.18
CA TYR A 266 1.64 12.58 21.37
C TYR A 266 2.45 13.88 21.54
N LEU A 267 2.16 14.91 20.75
CA LEU A 267 2.86 16.20 20.84
C LEU A 267 2.58 16.90 22.18
N ALA A 268 1.34 16.86 22.68
CA ALA A 268 1.01 17.43 23.99
C ALA A 268 1.74 16.71 25.16
N GLU A 269 1.87 15.38 25.08
CA GLU A 269 2.60 14.59 26.08
C GLU A 269 4.10 14.89 26.13
N THR A 270 4.69 15.17 24.98
CA THR A 270 6.14 15.44 24.86
C THR A 270 6.48 16.89 25.21
N GLU A 271 5.62 17.85 24.86
CA GLU A 271 5.76 19.26 25.28
C GLU A 271 5.85 19.42 26.81
N THR A 272 5.08 18.62 27.54
CA THR A 272 5.04 18.67 29.01
C THR A 272 6.35 18.15 29.65
N LYS A 273 7.16 17.37 28.91
CA LYS A 273 8.42 16.81 29.41
C LYS A 273 9.64 17.68 29.08
N ASP A 274 9.67 18.30 27.90
CA ASP A 274 10.79 19.17 27.47
C ASP A 274 10.82 20.53 28.22
N GLY A 275 9.74 20.89 28.91
CA GLY A 275 9.65 22.12 29.72
C GLY A 275 10.34 22.08 31.10
N VAL A 276 10.92 20.94 31.51
CA VAL A 276 11.56 20.79 32.84
C VAL A 276 13.09 20.91 32.79
N GLU A 277 13.71 20.84 31.61
CA GLU A 277 15.16 21.06 31.43
C GLU A 277 15.44 22.13 30.38
N GLN A 278 15.49 23.40 30.79
CA GLN A 278 16.11 24.45 29.98
C GLN A 278 17.13 25.24 30.81
N HIS A 279 18.42 24.94 30.59
CA HIS A 279 19.52 25.88 30.81
C HIS A 279 19.72 26.72 29.54
N PRO A 280 19.99 28.04 29.65
CA PRO A 280 19.99 28.91 28.49
C PRO A 280 21.31 28.79 27.71
N VAL A 281 21.23 28.38 26.45
CA VAL A 281 22.33 28.56 25.49
C VAL A 281 22.01 29.77 24.61
N ARG A 282 22.88 30.79 24.67
CA ARG A 282 22.84 31.99 23.84
C ARG A 282 23.23 31.67 22.40
N GLY A 283 22.43 32.12 21.41
CA GLY A 283 22.89 32.25 20.03
C GLY A 283 21.80 32.40 18.96
N ALA A 284 21.55 33.65 18.57
CA ALA A 284 20.92 34.12 17.31
C ALA A 284 19.56 33.54 16.89
N THR A 285 18.50 34.17 17.40
CA THR A 285 17.12 34.04 16.94
C THR A 285 16.90 34.84 15.65
N ILE A 286 16.37 34.20 14.59
CA ILE A 286 15.56 34.89 13.59
C ILE A 286 14.11 34.71 14.04
N GLU A 287 13.53 35.78 14.60
CA GLU A 287 12.13 35.80 15.00
C GLU A 287 11.23 35.94 13.77
N SER A 288 10.37 34.96 13.51
CA SER A 288 9.14 35.15 12.75
C SER A 288 7.96 35.01 13.72
N GLN A 289 7.30 36.13 14.00
CA GLN A 289 6.07 36.18 14.77
C GLN A 289 4.91 35.61 13.94
N SER A 290 4.42 34.41 14.29
CA SER A 290 3.01 33.95 14.26
C SER A 290 2.95 32.43 14.50
N PRO A 291 2.00 31.90 15.29
CA PRO A 291 1.90 30.46 15.56
C PRO A 291 1.08 29.77 14.45
N GLU A 292 1.72 29.46 13.33
CA GLU A 292 1.13 28.53 12.34
C GLU A 292 1.92 27.21 12.35
N LEU A 293 1.22 26.14 12.73
CA LEU A 293 1.71 24.77 12.78
C LEU A 293 2.01 24.27 11.37
N CYS A 294 3.29 24.27 11.00
CA CYS A 294 3.79 23.70 9.76
C CYS A 294 3.64 22.18 9.80
N SER A 295 2.69 21.64 9.03
CA SER A 295 2.58 20.20 8.75
C SER A 295 3.19 19.94 7.38
N ILE A 296 4.39 19.36 7.39
CA ILE A 296 5.09 18.93 6.18
C ILE A 296 4.61 17.51 5.87
N PHE A 297 3.95 17.33 4.72
CA PHE A 297 3.65 16.02 4.16
C PHE A 297 4.71 15.72 3.08
N ALA A 298 5.47 14.64 3.30
CA ALA A 298 6.40 14.06 2.33
C ALA A 298 5.83 12.73 1.81
#